data_AF-A0A2D8KL01-F1
#
_entry.id   AF-A0A2D8KL01-F1
#
_cell.length_a   1.000
_cell.length_b   1.000
_cell.length_c   1.000
_cell.angle_alpha   90.00
_cell.angle_beta   90.00
_cell.angle_gamma   90.00
#
_symmetry.space_group_name_H-M   'P 1'
#
loop_
_entity.id
_entity.type
_entity.pdbx_description
1 polymer ?
#
loop_
_entity_poly.entity_id
_entity_poly.type
_entity_poly.pdbx_seq_one_letter_code
_entity_poly.pdbx_strand_id
1 'polypeptide(L)'
;MQFVKKYPEIFSVSDAESGGKDLFGGRVDFVNVLNMGKEEVYTSLEKLFIEVMDIFHTSPYFHLGADEANLKLIVDDPDVKKFMKKNNLGNDVHELYRYFIVRMNDFFKSKGKQMFVWEGFSRNGKIEIPRDITVFEFESLYNLPNHLVEDGYKLVNTSWKPLYVVRSGNPDPNVLPLKWGPERIYEWNMWRWETWYYKSPAYKKPIQLDRNKNVIGAQMCSWEQTDESEVPSLRKRLPSFVERIWNVDKKVEFDVFFEKVNKTDIVLSEIISDKSQDSLLIGFNIIGDAKGNPIREPLD
;
A
#
# COMPACT_ATOMS: atom_id res chain seq x y z
N MET A 1 -15.59 -1.67 5.95
CA MET A 1 -15.18 -2.66 4.93
C MET A 1 -16.40 -3.21 4.19
N GLN A 2 -16.36 -3.34 2.86
CA GLN A 2 -17.53 -3.72 2.06
C GLN A 2 -18.06 -5.13 2.36
N PHE A 3 -17.18 -6.10 2.63
CA PHE A 3 -17.58 -7.46 3.03
C PHE A 3 -18.43 -7.46 4.31
N VAL A 4 -17.98 -6.79 5.38
CA VAL A 4 -18.75 -6.66 6.63
C VAL A 4 -20.06 -5.90 6.40
N LYS A 5 -20.05 -4.85 5.57
CA LYS A 5 -21.29 -4.11 5.25
C LYS A 5 -22.31 -4.98 4.52
N LYS A 6 -21.86 -5.84 3.59
CA LYS A 6 -22.73 -6.61 2.71
C LYS A 6 -23.17 -7.95 3.31
N TYR A 7 -22.28 -8.61 4.04
CA TYR A 7 -22.46 -9.94 4.64
C TYR A 7 -21.94 -9.95 6.09
N PRO A 8 -22.52 -9.14 6.99
CA PRO A 8 -22.07 -9.03 8.37
C PRO A 8 -22.13 -10.36 9.14
N GLU A 9 -23.09 -11.22 8.83
CA GLU A 9 -23.26 -12.55 9.46
C GLU A 9 -22.01 -13.44 9.30
N ILE A 10 -21.36 -13.34 8.13
CA ILE A 10 -20.12 -14.06 7.83
C ILE A 10 -18.92 -13.30 8.41
N PHE A 11 -18.75 -12.04 8.04
CA PHE A 11 -17.47 -11.34 8.17
C PHE A 11 -17.32 -10.48 9.43
N SER A 12 -18.42 -10.12 10.10
CA SER A 12 -18.40 -9.16 11.20
C SER A 12 -17.93 -9.77 12.51
N VAL A 13 -17.34 -8.91 13.35
CA VAL A 13 -17.21 -9.13 14.78
C VAL A 13 -18.54 -8.87 15.50
N SER A 14 -18.65 -9.41 16.70
CA SER A 14 -19.87 -9.48 17.51
C SER A 14 -20.45 -8.11 17.90
N ASP A 15 -19.59 -7.10 18.10
CA ASP A 15 -19.95 -5.73 18.54
C ASP A 15 -19.65 -4.66 17.48
N ALA A 16 -20.12 -4.87 16.25
CA ALA A 16 -19.76 -4.05 15.08
C ALA A 16 -20.44 -2.68 14.95
N GLU A 17 -21.12 -2.18 15.99
CA GLU A 17 -21.84 -0.89 15.91
C GLU A 17 -20.91 0.33 15.75
N SER A 18 -19.59 0.19 15.91
CA SER A 18 -18.60 1.20 15.47
C SER A 18 -17.22 0.61 15.15
N GLY A 19 -16.52 1.18 14.18
CA GLY A 19 -15.15 0.82 13.76
C GLY A 19 -14.02 1.43 14.59
N GLY A 20 -14.33 2.04 15.74
CA GLY A 20 -13.34 2.67 16.61
C GLY A 20 -12.86 4.03 16.09
N LYS A 21 -11.54 4.27 16.09
CA LYS A 21 -10.90 5.52 15.63
C LYS A 21 -9.82 5.26 14.57
N ASP A 22 -9.67 6.17 13.61
CA ASP A 22 -8.67 6.08 12.53
C ASP A 22 -7.26 6.53 13.01
N LEU A 23 -6.28 6.46 12.10
CA LEU A 23 -4.89 6.87 12.36
C LEU A 23 -4.73 8.36 12.74
N PHE A 24 -5.75 9.18 12.48
CA PHE A 24 -5.81 10.62 12.76
C PHE A 24 -6.73 10.97 13.94
N GLY A 25 -7.31 9.96 14.61
CA GLY A 25 -8.18 10.13 15.77
C GLY A 25 -9.64 10.43 15.46
N GLY A 26 -10.05 10.39 14.18
CA GLY A 26 -11.45 10.47 13.74
C GLY A 26 -12.23 9.23 14.11
N ARG A 27 -13.55 9.35 14.30
CA ARG A 27 -14.44 8.20 14.54
C ARG A 27 -14.58 7.41 13.24
N VAL A 28 -14.33 6.10 13.29
CA VAL A 28 -14.55 5.20 12.15
C VAL A 28 -15.90 4.55 12.37
N ASP A 29 -16.87 4.91 11.53
CA ASP A 29 -18.23 4.37 11.61
C ASP A 29 -18.38 2.98 10.98
N PHE A 30 -17.27 2.35 10.55
CA PHE A 30 -17.28 1.03 9.94
C PHE A 30 -16.16 0.11 10.46
N VAL A 31 -16.48 -1.12 10.80
CA VAL A 31 -15.47 -2.16 11.08
C VAL A 31 -14.60 -2.36 9.83
N ASN A 32 -13.28 -2.16 9.98
CA ASN A 32 -12.29 -2.30 8.90
C ASN A 32 -11.47 -3.61 8.97
N VAL A 33 -11.90 -4.56 9.80
CA VAL A 33 -11.22 -5.84 10.03
C VAL A 33 -12.23 -7.00 9.92
N LEU A 34 -11.76 -8.13 9.41
CA LEU A 34 -12.54 -9.37 9.31
C LEU A 34 -12.50 -10.11 10.65
N ASN A 35 -13.58 -10.83 11.01
CA ASN A 35 -13.53 -11.76 12.13
C ASN A 35 -12.70 -13.00 11.79
N MET A 36 -11.39 -12.92 12.05
CA MET A 36 -10.43 -14.01 11.82
C MET A 36 -10.61 -15.21 12.79
N GLY A 37 -11.55 -15.12 13.74
CA GLY A 37 -11.93 -16.21 14.64
C GLY A 37 -12.98 -17.17 14.08
N LYS A 38 -13.57 -16.87 12.91
CA LYS A 38 -14.61 -17.68 12.28
C LYS A 38 -14.07 -18.50 11.11
N GLU A 39 -14.21 -19.83 11.15
CA GLU A 39 -13.86 -20.72 10.03
C GLU A 39 -14.65 -20.36 8.74
N GLU A 40 -15.89 -19.90 8.88
CA GLU A 40 -16.72 -19.49 7.75
C GLU A 40 -16.11 -18.34 6.93
N VAL A 41 -15.39 -17.42 7.59
CA VAL A 41 -14.65 -16.34 6.91
C VAL A 41 -13.58 -16.90 6.00
N TYR A 42 -12.77 -17.85 6.48
CA TYR A 42 -11.73 -18.50 5.67
C TYR A 42 -12.35 -19.19 4.45
N THR A 43 -13.37 -20.03 4.66
CA THR A 43 -14.01 -20.74 3.54
C THR A 43 -14.67 -19.81 2.53
N SER A 44 -15.19 -18.66 2.97
CA SER A 44 -15.80 -17.66 2.08
C SER A 44 -14.76 -16.91 1.26
N LEU A 45 -13.65 -16.52 1.90
CA LEU A 45 -12.50 -15.91 1.22
C LEU A 45 -11.87 -16.86 0.20
N GLU A 46 -11.64 -18.13 0.58
CA GLU A 46 -11.06 -19.14 -0.30
C GLU A 46 -11.89 -19.34 -1.57
N LYS A 47 -13.23 -19.39 -1.46
CA LYS A 47 -14.13 -19.45 -2.63
C LYS A 47 -13.99 -18.22 -3.52
N LEU A 48 -14.06 -17.03 -2.92
CA LEU A 48 -13.92 -15.78 -3.68
C LEU A 48 -12.55 -15.70 -4.38
N PHE A 49 -11.48 -16.08 -3.68
CA PHE A 49 -10.14 -16.05 -4.24
C PHE A 49 -9.98 -17.07 -5.37
N ILE A 50 -10.63 -18.24 -5.31
CA ILE A 50 -10.67 -19.17 -6.45
C ILE A 50 -11.30 -18.50 -7.67
N GLU A 51 -12.46 -17.83 -7.51
CA GLU A 51 -13.11 -17.14 -8.63
C GLU A 51 -12.21 -16.04 -9.23
N VAL A 52 -11.50 -15.28 -8.38
CA VAL A 52 -10.53 -14.27 -8.84
C VAL A 52 -9.34 -14.94 -9.56
N MET A 53 -8.83 -16.05 -9.03
CA MET A 53 -7.73 -16.79 -9.65
C MET A 53 -8.12 -17.39 -11.00
N ASP A 54 -9.37 -17.78 -11.20
CA ASP A 54 -9.86 -18.30 -12.48
C ASP A 54 -9.87 -17.20 -13.56
N ILE A 55 -10.21 -15.96 -13.16
CA ILE A 55 -10.13 -14.78 -14.05
C ILE A 55 -8.66 -14.48 -14.38
N PHE A 56 -7.79 -14.41 -13.36
CA PHE A 56 -6.37 -14.06 -13.49
C PHE A 56 -5.46 -15.29 -13.50
N HIS A 57 -5.84 -16.32 -14.27
CA HIS A 57 -5.21 -17.65 -14.21
C HIS A 57 -3.73 -17.67 -14.61
N THR A 58 -3.29 -16.77 -15.49
CA THR A 58 -1.88 -16.68 -15.94
C THR A 58 -0.95 -16.01 -14.94
N SER A 59 -1.48 -15.25 -13.97
CA SER A 59 -0.66 -14.63 -12.93
C SER A 59 -0.20 -15.70 -11.95
N PRO A 60 1.11 -15.86 -11.68
CA PRO A 60 1.59 -16.73 -10.62
C PRO A 60 1.47 -16.06 -9.23
N TYR A 61 0.91 -14.85 -9.15
CA TYR A 61 0.87 -14.05 -7.94
C TYR A 61 -0.55 -13.72 -7.49
N PHE A 62 -0.74 -13.58 -6.19
CA PHE A 62 -1.97 -13.06 -5.59
C PHE A 62 -1.63 -12.09 -4.45
N HIS A 63 -2.17 -10.87 -4.49
CA HIS A 63 -1.94 -9.88 -3.44
C HIS A 63 -3.09 -9.94 -2.41
N LEU A 64 -2.79 -10.34 -1.18
CA LEU A 64 -3.80 -10.50 -0.11
C LEU A 64 -4.27 -9.15 0.46
N GLY A 65 -3.45 -8.11 0.32
CA GLY A 65 -3.64 -6.84 1.04
C GLY A 65 -2.88 -6.93 2.37
N ALA A 66 -3.59 -7.05 3.48
CA ALA A 66 -3.02 -7.15 4.83
C ALA A 66 -2.37 -5.83 5.35
N ASP A 67 -2.95 -4.69 4.97
CA ASP A 67 -2.66 -3.35 5.46
C ASP A 67 -3.67 -2.88 6.52
N GLU A 68 -3.23 -2.04 7.47
CA GLU A 68 -4.05 -1.20 8.37
C GLU A 68 -5.20 -1.91 9.14
N ALA A 69 -5.07 -3.22 9.37
CA ALA A 69 -6.05 -3.99 10.12
C ALA A 69 -6.14 -3.50 11.58
N ASN A 70 -7.30 -2.97 11.98
CA ASN A 70 -7.51 -2.50 13.36
C ASN A 70 -7.81 -3.68 14.29
N LEU A 71 -6.76 -4.40 14.69
CA LEU A 71 -6.89 -5.61 15.53
C LEU A 71 -7.53 -5.35 16.90
N LYS A 72 -7.56 -4.10 17.38
CA LYS A 72 -8.22 -3.74 18.65
C LYS A 72 -9.72 -4.05 18.63
N LEU A 73 -10.35 -4.04 17.45
CA LEU A 73 -11.77 -4.31 17.30
C LEU A 73 -12.14 -5.78 17.50
N ILE A 74 -11.16 -6.69 17.46
CA ILE A 74 -11.40 -8.13 17.51
C ILE A 74 -10.88 -8.79 18.79
N VAL A 75 -10.15 -8.04 19.64
CA VAL A 75 -9.55 -8.56 20.89
C VAL A 75 -10.58 -9.19 21.81
N ASP A 76 -11.75 -8.55 21.94
CA ASP A 76 -12.78 -8.99 22.87
C ASP A 76 -13.83 -9.92 22.27
N ASP A 77 -13.76 -10.18 20.96
CA ASP A 77 -14.73 -10.99 20.25
C ASP A 77 -14.73 -12.47 20.75
N PRO A 78 -15.89 -13.04 21.12
CA PRO A 78 -15.99 -14.40 21.63
C PRO A 78 -15.51 -15.48 20.65
N ASP A 79 -15.75 -15.31 19.35
CA ASP A 79 -15.30 -16.27 18.34
C ASP A 79 -13.78 -16.23 18.20
N VAL A 80 -13.19 -15.03 18.22
CA VAL A 80 -11.73 -14.84 18.26
C VAL A 80 -11.10 -15.50 19.48
N LYS A 81 -11.61 -15.23 20.69
CA LYS A 81 -11.08 -15.84 21.92
C LYS A 81 -11.16 -17.37 21.88
N LYS A 82 -12.29 -17.92 21.41
CA LYS A 82 -12.48 -19.36 21.25
C LYS A 82 -11.52 -19.95 20.22
N PHE A 83 -11.35 -19.28 19.08
CA PHE A 83 -10.46 -19.72 18.00
C PHE A 83 -9.00 -19.72 18.45
N MET A 84 -8.54 -18.64 19.09
CA MET A 84 -7.17 -18.54 19.59
C MET A 84 -6.85 -19.61 20.62
N LYS A 85 -7.79 -19.89 21.54
CA LYS A 85 -7.66 -20.99 22.50
C LYS A 85 -7.59 -22.36 21.81
N LYS A 86 -8.49 -22.62 20.85
CA LYS A 86 -8.53 -23.87 20.09
C LYS A 86 -7.23 -24.12 19.32
N ASN A 87 -6.63 -23.08 18.77
CA ASN A 87 -5.43 -23.15 17.93
C ASN A 87 -4.13 -22.84 18.71
N ASN A 88 -4.17 -22.74 20.04
CA ASN A 88 -3.02 -22.47 20.90
C ASN A 88 -2.22 -21.20 20.54
N LEU A 89 -2.91 -20.13 20.14
CA LEU A 89 -2.28 -18.87 19.69
C LEU A 89 -1.93 -17.90 20.83
N GLY A 90 -2.27 -18.26 22.07
CA GLY A 90 -2.15 -17.36 23.23
C GLY A 90 -3.25 -16.30 23.25
N ASN A 91 -2.94 -15.13 23.85
CA ASN A 91 -3.89 -14.02 24.04
C ASN A 91 -3.56 -12.77 23.23
N ASP A 92 -2.46 -12.79 22.47
CA ASP A 92 -2.06 -11.66 21.63
C ASP A 92 -2.73 -11.77 20.25
N VAL A 93 -3.65 -10.86 19.96
CA VAL A 93 -4.39 -10.82 18.70
C VAL A 93 -3.49 -10.65 17.46
N HIS A 94 -2.28 -10.11 17.64
CA HIS A 94 -1.30 -10.06 16.55
C HIS A 94 -0.86 -11.47 16.13
N GLU A 95 -0.86 -12.45 17.02
CA GLU A 95 -0.61 -13.86 16.65
C GLU A 95 -1.76 -14.43 15.81
N LEU A 96 -3.01 -14.04 16.07
CA LEU A 96 -4.13 -14.41 15.19
C LEU A 96 -3.99 -13.79 13.81
N TYR A 97 -3.57 -12.52 13.72
CA TYR A 97 -3.33 -11.87 12.44
C TYR A 97 -2.22 -12.56 11.64
N ARG A 98 -1.12 -12.92 12.31
CA ARG A 98 -0.02 -13.68 11.70
C ARG A 98 -0.51 -15.06 11.24
N TYR A 99 -1.28 -15.76 12.08
CA TYR A 99 -1.91 -17.03 11.72
C TYR A 99 -2.76 -16.91 10.44
N PHE A 100 -3.58 -15.85 10.35
CA PHE A 100 -4.39 -15.57 9.17
C PHE A 100 -3.52 -15.41 7.90
N ILE A 101 -2.47 -14.59 7.96
CA ILE A 101 -1.53 -14.39 6.83
C ILE A 101 -0.89 -15.73 6.43
N VAL A 102 -0.41 -16.53 7.39
CA VAL A 102 0.21 -17.83 7.11
C VAL A 102 -0.78 -18.79 6.46
N ARG A 103 -2.00 -18.88 7.00
CA ARG A 103 -3.05 -19.76 6.44
C ARG A 103 -3.45 -19.36 5.02
N MET A 104 -3.55 -18.06 4.75
CA MET A 104 -3.81 -17.57 3.39
C MET A 104 -2.62 -17.85 2.45
N ASN A 105 -1.38 -17.69 2.91
CA ASN A 105 -0.20 -18.07 2.12
C ASN A 105 -0.23 -19.55 1.73
N ASP A 106 -0.49 -20.44 2.69
CA ASP A 106 -0.55 -21.88 2.45
C ASP A 106 -1.67 -22.24 1.45
N PHE A 107 -2.83 -21.59 1.57
CA PHE A 107 -3.91 -21.71 0.60
C PHE A 107 -3.46 -21.26 -0.80
N PHE A 108 -2.90 -20.07 -0.97
CA PHE A 108 -2.43 -19.58 -2.27
C PHE A 108 -1.36 -20.49 -2.88
N LYS A 109 -0.44 -20.99 -2.07
CA LYS A 109 0.59 -21.96 -2.50
C LYS A 109 -0.02 -23.27 -2.97
N SER A 110 -1.07 -23.76 -2.31
CA SER A 110 -1.82 -24.95 -2.76
C SER A 110 -2.48 -24.76 -4.14
N LYS A 111 -2.68 -23.50 -4.56
CA LYS A 111 -3.19 -23.12 -5.88
C LYS A 111 -2.08 -22.70 -6.86
N GLY A 112 -0.81 -22.93 -6.52
CA GLY A 112 0.34 -22.56 -7.34
C GLY A 112 0.57 -21.05 -7.44
N LYS A 113 0.05 -20.27 -6.49
CA LYS A 113 0.25 -18.82 -6.42
C LYS A 113 1.26 -18.47 -5.32
N GLN A 114 2.14 -17.50 -5.60
CA GLN A 114 2.98 -16.85 -4.60
C GLN A 114 2.24 -15.61 -4.06
N MET A 115 2.18 -15.48 -2.73
CA MET A 115 1.43 -14.39 -2.09
C MET A 115 2.25 -13.11 -1.95
N PHE A 116 1.59 -11.97 -2.18
CA PHE A 116 2.08 -10.64 -1.84
C PHE A 116 1.23 -10.03 -0.71
N VAL A 117 1.85 -9.19 0.12
CA VAL A 117 1.19 -8.44 1.19
C VAL A 117 1.74 -7.02 1.26
N TRP A 118 0.94 -6.09 1.77
CA TRP A 118 1.44 -4.82 2.27
C TRP A 118 2.20 -5.02 3.59
N GLU A 119 3.06 -4.06 3.93
CA GLU A 119 3.73 -3.91 5.22
C GLU A 119 2.71 -3.58 6.33
N GLY A 120 1.97 -4.56 6.81
CA GLY A 120 0.98 -4.37 7.88
C GLY A 120 1.15 -5.31 9.09
N PHE A 121 2.16 -6.18 9.07
CA PHE A 121 2.48 -7.08 10.19
C PHE A 121 3.73 -6.61 10.94
N SER A 122 3.75 -6.81 12.26
CA SER A 122 4.90 -6.46 13.09
C SER A 122 6.12 -7.33 12.77
N ARG A 123 7.34 -6.79 12.94
CA ARG A 123 8.57 -7.59 12.81
C ARG A 123 8.56 -8.82 13.73
N ASN A 124 8.18 -8.62 14.99
CA ASN A 124 8.19 -9.66 16.02
C ASN A 124 6.84 -10.40 16.11
N GLY A 125 6.90 -11.69 16.44
CA GLY A 125 5.75 -12.56 16.74
C GLY A 125 6.22 -14.01 16.85
N LYS A 126 5.44 -14.87 17.52
CA LYS A 126 5.72 -16.30 17.70
C LYS A 126 5.46 -17.08 16.42
N ILE A 127 4.37 -16.76 15.72
CA ILE A 127 4.08 -17.33 14.41
C ILE A 127 5.03 -16.68 13.41
N GLU A 128 5.83 -17.48 12.74
CA GLU A 128 6.71 -16.96 11.71
C GLU A 128 5.96 -16.71 10.41
N ILE A 129 6.11 -15.50 9.85
CA ILE A 129 5.61 -15.21 8.50
C ILE A 129 6.60 -15.84 7.49
N PRO A 130 6.12 -16.62 6.51
CA PRO A 130 6.98 -17.25 5.50
C PRO A 130 7.76 -16.26 4.63
N ARG A 131 9.05 -16.53 4.38
CA ARG A 131 9.97 -15.62 3.65
C ARG A 131 9.81 -15.71 2.12
N ASP A 132 8.96 -16.62 1.64
CA ASP A 132 8.54 -16.67 0.24
C ASP A 132 7.47 -15.62 -0.11
N ILE A 133 6.87 -14.98 0.91
CA ILE A 133 5.98 -13.83 0.73
C ILE A 133 6.81 -12.61 0.31
N THR A 134 6.39 -11.92 -0.75
CA THR A 134 6.95 -10.61 -1.12
C THR A 134 6.16 -9.51 -0.40
N VAL A 135 6.86 -8.56 0.21
CA VAL A 135 6.24 -7.46 0.96
C VAL A 135 6.29 -6.16 0.14
N PHE A 136 5.15 -5.53 -0.03
CA PHE A 136 5.00 -4.19 -0.60
C PHE A 136 5.09 -3.19 0.54
N GLU A 137 6.26 -2.58 0.67
CA GLU A 137 6.60 -1.69 1.79
C GLU A 137 6.17 -0.27 1.45
N PHE A 138 5.28 0.32 2.25
CA PHE A 138 4.63 1.59 1.92
C PHE A 138 4.70 2.65 3.03
N GLU A 139 4.53 2.28 4.29
CA GLU A 139 4.42 3.23 5.42
C GLU A 139 5.68 3.34 6.28
N SER A 140 6.51 2.28 6.31
CA SER A 140 7.65 2.14 7.23
C SER A 140 7.24 2.33 8.68
N LEU A 141 6.15 1.69 9.11
CA LEU A 141 5.58 1.86 10.45
C LEU A 141 5.49 0.55 11.20
N TYR A 142 4.85 -0.48 10.65
CA TYR A 142 4.67 -1.75 11.36
C TYR A 142 5.95 -2.60 11.31
N ASN A 143 6.74 -2.41 10.25
CA ASN A 143 8.02 -3.00 9.96
C ASN A 143 8.82 -2.04 9.06
N LEU A 144 10.14 -2.08 9.18
CA LEU A 144 11.02 -1.17 8.41
C LEU A 144 11.61 -1.92 7.21
N PRO A 145 11.92 -1.23 6.11
CA PRO A 145 12.48 -1.88 4.92
C PRO A 145 13.84 -2.53 5.21
N ASN A 146 14.68 -1.93 6.06
CA ASN A 146 15.94 -2.56 6.48
C ASN A 146 15.71 -3.84 7.28
N HIS A 147 14.72 -3.85 8.20
CA HIS A 147 14.38 -5.02 8.99
C HIS A 147 13.84 -6.17 8.12
N LEU A 148 12.96 -5.86 7.17
CA LEU A 148 12.43 -6.87 6.25
C LEU A 148 13.53 -7.49 5.38
N VAL A 149 14.49 -6.68 4.91
CA VAL A 149 15.66 -7.17 4.17
C VAL A 149 16.55 -8.04 5.05
N GLU A 150 16.85 -7.61 6.28
CA GLU A 150 17.60 -8.37 7.28
C GLU A 150 16.95 -9.74 7.56
N ASP A 151 15.62 -9.76 7.65
CA ASP A 151 14.83 -10.95 7.95
C ASP A 151 14.60 -11.86 6.72
N GLY A 152 15.12 -11.46 5.54
CA GLY A 152 15.18 -12.26 4.32
C GLY A 152 14.00 -12.14 3.37
N TYR A 153 13.12 -11.13 3.54
CA TYR A 153 11.99 -10.91 2.63
C TYR A 153 12.42 -10.22 1.34
N LYS A 154 11.70 -10.53 0.25
CA LYS A 154 11.71 -9.70 -0.96
C LYS A 154 10.79 -8.50 -0.77
N LEU A 155 11.22 -7.35 -1.28
CA LEU A 155 10.51 -6.09 -1.16
C LEU A 155 10.17 -5.47 -2.52
N VAL A 156 8.97 -4.94 -2.62
CA VAL A 156 8.61 -3.92 -3.62
C VAL A 156 8.48 -2.59 -2.88
N ASN A 157 9.22 -1.57 -3.34
CA ASN A 157 9.11 -0.24 -2.77
C ASN A 157 7.82 0.43 -3.25
N THR A 158 6.95 0.75 -2.32
CA THR A 158 5.68 1.46 -2.53
C THR A 158 5.55 2.63 -1.58
N SER A 159 6.67 3.27 -1.25
CA SER A 159 6.71 4.35 -0.28
C SER A 159 5.78 5.49 -0.67
N TRP A 160 5.03 5.98 0.32
CA TRP A 160 4.13 7.13 0.19
C TRP A 160 4.76 8.27 -0.62
N LYS A 161 5.98 8.69 -0.25
CA LYS A 161 6.74 9.67 -1.04
C LYS A 161 7.80 8.98 -1.90
N PRO A 162 7.98 9.34 -3.18
CA PRO A 162 7.09 10.17 -4.00
C PRO A 162 6.06 9.32 -4.80
N LEU A 163 5.83 8.05 -4.44
CA LEU A 163 5.19 7.08 -5.31
C LEU A 163 3.66 7.06 -5.23
N TYR A 164 3.05 7.74 -4.26
CA TYR A 164 1.60 7.81 -4.17
C TYR A 164 1.05 8.98 -5.01
N VAL A 165 -0.04 8.72 -5.73
CA VAL A 165 -0.82 9.72 -6.45
C VAL A 165 -2.28 9.58 -6.00
N VAL A 166 -2.73 10.49 -5.14
CA VAL A 166 -3.94 10.28 -4.33
C VAL A 166 -4.91 11.46 -4.41
N ARG A 167 -6.22 11.18 -4.43
CA ARG A 167 -7.32 12.15 -4.32
C ARG A 167 -7.43 13.19 -5.43
N SER A 168 -6.88 12.92 -6.61
CA SER A 168 -7.07 13.80 -7.76
C SER A 168 -8.54 13.79 -8.21
N GLY A 169 -9.09 14.96 -8.53
CA GLY A 169 -10.49 15.07 -8.94
C GLY A 169 -11.49 15.03 -7.79
N ASN A 170 -11.04 14.98 -6.53
CA ASN A 170 -11.95 15.03 -5.40
C ASN A 170 -12.79 16.32 -5.45
N PRO A 171 -14.14 16.23 -5.39
CA PRO A 171 -15.00 17.40 -5.49
C PRO A 171 -14.98 18.28 -4.24
N ASP A 172 -14.51 17.77 -3.09
CA ASP A 172 -14.35 18.57 -1.88
C ASP A 172 -13.10 19.44 -1.98
N PRO A 173 -13.24 20.78 -2.03
CA PRO A 173 -12.10 21.69 -2.15
C PRO A 173 -11.16 21.66 -0.93
N ASN A 174 -11.58 21.07 0.19
CA ASN A 174 -10.75 20.91 1.39
C ASN A 174 -9.87 19.66 1.33
N VAL A 175 -10.11 18.75 0.39
CA VAL A 175 -9.29 17.56 0.20
C VAL A 175 -8.10 17.91 -0.68
N LEU A 176 -6.91 17.88 -0.08
CA LEU A 176 -5.65 18.10 -0.78
C LEU A 176 -5.23 16.83 -1.54
N PRO A 177 -5.04 16.89 -2.87
CA PRO A 177 -4.41 15.78 -3.60
C PRO A 177 -2.96 15.59 -3.18
N LEU A 178 -2.55 14.35 -2.95
CA LEU A 178 -1.21 13.99 -2.48
C LEU A 178 -0.43 13.35 -3.63
N LYS A 179 0.51 14.10 -4.19
CA LYS A 179 1.36 13.68 -5.31
C LYS A 179 2.59 14.59 -5.44
N TRP A 180 3.59 14.12 -6.17
CA TRP A 180 4.87 14.81 -6.34
C TRP A 180 5.12 15.21 -7.79
N GLY A 181 5.86 16.30 -7.98
CA GLY A 181 6.30 16.73 -9.29
C GLY A 181 7.22 15.68 -9.95
N PRO A 182 7.26 15.62 -11.29
CA PRO A 182 8.13 14.72 -12.04
C PRO A 182 9.60 14.74 -11.60
N GLU A 183 10.15 15.92 -11.29
CA GLU A 183 11.54 16.07 -10.84
C GLU A 183 11.78 15.40 -9.49
N ARG A 184 10.88 15.57 -8.52
CA ARG A 184 10.99 14.91 -7.21
C ARG A 184 10.93 13.38 -7.33
N ILE A 185 10.12 12.87 -8.25
CA ILE A 185 10.06 11.44 -8.58
C ILE A 185 11.36 11.00 -9.26
N TYR A 186 11.92 11.81 -10.14
CA TYR A 186 13.16 11.53 -10.85
C TYR A 186 14.39 11.52 -9.93
N GLU A 187 14.45 12.39 -8.92
CA GLU A 187 15.55 12.38 -7.93
C GLU A 187 15.51 11.19 -6.96
N TRP A 188 14.40 10.47 -6.92
CA TRP A 188 14.24 9.29 -6.08
C TRP A 188 14.92 8.02 -6.67
N ASN A 189 15.13 7.01 -5.83
CA ASN A 189 15.65 5.70 -6.23
C ASN A 189 14.93 4.57 -5.45
N MET A 190 14.86 3.37 -6.03
CA MET A 190 14.06 2.27 -5.48
C MET A 190 14.49 1.73 -4.10
N TRP A 191 15.67 2.10 -3.62
CA TRP A 191 16.18 1.71 -2.29
C TRP A 191 15.92 2.77 -1.21
N ARG A 192 15.07 3.76 -1.51
CA ARG A 192 14.75 4.86 -0.61
C ARG A 192 13.28 4.89 -0.23
N TRP A 193 12.99 4.82 1.06
CA TRP A 193 11.63 4.90 1.60
C TRP A 193 11.41 6.20 2.36
N GLU A 194 10.29 6.83 2.05
CA GLU A 194 9.86 8.09 2.64
C GLU A 194 8.34 8.08 2.82
N THR A 195 7.87 8.73 3.89
CA THR A 195 6.43 8.84 4.18
C THR A 195 6.06 10.22 4.71
N TRP A 196 4.77 10.56 4.66
CA TRP A 196 4.21 11.73 5.35
C TRP A 196 3.59 11.39 6.71
N TYR A 197 3.53 10.12 7.13
CA TYR A 197 2.99 9.77 8.43
C TYR A 197 3.96 10.10 9.57
N TYR A 198 3.63 11.10 10.40
CA TYR A 198 4.56 11.66 11.40
C TYR A 198 5.05 10.67 12.47
N LYS A 199 4.35 9.55 12.69
CA LYS A 199 4.78 8.52 13.65
C LYS A 199 5.74 7.51 13.05
N SER A 200 5.85 7.45 11.72
CA SER A 200 6.82 6.58 11.07
C SER A 200 8.24 7.11 11.30
N PRO A 201 9.20 6.24 11.63
CA PRO A 201 10.62 6.59 11.66
C PRO A 201 11.12 7.21 10.35
N ALA A 202 10.50 6.88 9.21
CA ALA A 202 10.86 7.39 7.90
C ALA A 202 10.32 8.80 7.59
N TYR A 203 9.53 9.42 8.49
CA TYR A 203 8.91 10.73 8.24
C TYR A 203 9.92 11.86 8.07
N LYS A 204 10.83 12.03 9.04
CA LYS A 204 11.87 13.07 9.02
C LYS A 204 13.20 12.58 8.46
N LYS A 205 13.46 11.28 8.61
CA LYS A 205 14.71 10.64 8.18
C LYS A 205 14.39 9.50 7.22
N PRO A 206 14.43 9.78 5.91
CA PRO A 206 14.26 8.76 4.88
C PRO A 206 15.13 7.53 5.14
N ILE A 207 14.56 6.34 4.94
CA ILE A 207 15.32 5.09 5.08
C ILE A 207 15.93 4.77 3.72
N GLN A 208 17.24 4.94 3.62
CA GLN A 208 18.03 4.60 2.44
C GLN A 208 18.74 3.28 2.70
N LEU A 209 18.54 2.30 1.82
CA LEU A 209 19.34 1.08 1.77
C LEU A 209 20.43 1.20 0.70
N ASP A 210 21.51 0.46 0.89
CA ASP A 210 22.42 0.14 -0.22
C ASP A 210 21.69 -0.69 -1.28
N ARG A 211 22.25 -0.75 -2.49
CA ARG A 211 21.73 -1.61 -3.54
C ARG A 211 21.62 -3.05 -3.06
N ASN A 212 20.39 -3.52 -2.91
CA ASN A 212 20.07 -4.81 -2.35
C ASN A 212 19.19 -5.62 -3.30
N LYS A 213 19.58 -6.87 -3.57
CA LYS A 213 18.87 -7.80 -4.46
C LYS A 213 17.49 -8.22 -3.96
N ASN A 214 17.24 -8.09 -2.66
CA ASN A 214 15.94 -8.39 -2.08
C ASN A 214 14.94 -7.28 -2.38
N VAL A 215 15.38 -6.07 -2.72
CA VAL A 215 14.53 -5.00 -3.25
C VAL A 215 14.40 -5.23 -4.76
N ILE A 216 13.29 -5.84 -5.17
CA ILE A 216 13.11 -6.37 -6.53
C ILE A 216 12.50 -5.35 -7.49
N GLY A 217 12.06 -4.21 -6.99
CA GLY A 217 11.47 -3.13 -7.79
C GLY A 217 10.69 -2.15 -6.94
N ALA A 218 9.82 -1.38 -7.60
CA ALA A 218 8.93 -0.42 -6.97
C ALA A 218 7.61 -0.33 -7.73
N GLN A 219 6.60 0.27 -7.10
CA GLN A 219 5.30 0.52 -7.73
C GLN A 219 4.79 1.91 -7.35
N MET A 220 4.38 2.68 -8.36
CA MET A 220 3.60 3.91 -8.20
C MET A 220 2.14 3.52 -7.96
N CYS A 221 1.55 4.02 -6.87
CA CYS A 221 0.20 3.66 -6.47
C CYS A 221 -0.75 4.84 -6.72
N SER A 222 -1.76 4.60 -7.56
CA SER A 222 -2.84 5.54 -7.79
C SER A 222 -4.04 5.20 -6.93
N TRP A 223 -4.47 6.12 -6.06
CA TRP A 223 -5.53 5.88 -5.08
C TRP A 223 -6.58 6.99 -5.09
N GLU A 224 -7.85 6.61 -4.88
CA GLU A 224 -8.94 7.54 -4.58
C GLU A 224 -9.11 8.69 -5.59
N GLN A 225 -8.73 8.48 -6.86
CA GLN A 225 -8.93 9.46 -7.92
C GLN A 225 -10.26 9.23 -8.64
N THR A 226 -10.78 10.26 -9.30
CA THR A 226 -11.86 10.08 -10.27
C THR A 226 -11.31 9.53 -11.59
N ASP A 227 -12.15 8.83 -12.34
CA ASP A 227 -11.79 8.25 -13.63
C ASP A 227 -11.19 9.30 -14.59
N GLU A 228 -11.76 10.51 -14.62
CA GLU A 228 -11.30 11.60 -15.48
C GLU A 228 -9.97 12.20 -15.03
N SER A 229 -9.60 11.99 -13.76
CA SER A 229 -8.39 12.57 -13.17
C SER A 229 -7.16 11.67 -13.28
N GLU A 230 -7.35 10.37 -13.58
CA GLU A 230 -6.27 9.40 -13.55
C GLU A 230 -5.16 9.70 -14.55
N VAL A 231 -5.53 9.82 -15.84
CA VAL A 231 -4.57 10.16 -16.89
C VAL A 231 -3.92 11.52 -16.61
N PRO A 232 -4.67 12.63 -16.38
CA PRO A 232 -4.04 13.91 -16.06
C PRO A 232 -3.11 13.87 -14.86
N SER A 233 -3.35 13.02 -13.87
CA SER A 233 -2.53 12.94 -12.65
C SER A 233 -1.30 12.07 -12.82
N LEU A 234 -1.36 11.01 -13.63
CA LEU A 234 -0.21 10.15 -13.90
C LEU A 234 0.67 10.68 -15.04
N ARG A 235 0.11 11.49 -15.93
CA ARG A 235 0.81 12.09 -17.06
C ARG A 235 2.10 12.79 -16.61
N LYS A 236 3.21 12.49 -17.30
CA LYS A 236 4.61 12.90 -17.00
C LYS A 236 5.20 12.43 -15.65
N ARG A 237 4.39 12.12 -14.63
CA ARG A 237 4.85 11.46 -13.39
C ARG A 237 5.23 10.00 -13.62
N LEU A 238 4.37 9.25 -14.30
CA LEU A 238 4.60 7.84 -14.59
C LEU A 238 5.88 7.61 -15.42
N PRO A 239 6.16 8.35 -16.52
CA PRO A 239 7.45 8.25 -17.21
C PRO A 239 8.66 8.53 -16.31
N SER A 240 8.56 9.50 -15.40
CA SER A 240 9.63 9.84 -14.45
C SER A 240 9.90 8.68 -13.49
N PHE A 241 8.85 8.05 -12.98
CA PHE A 241 8.96 6.84 -12.17
C PHE A 241 9.56 5.67 -12.97
N VAL A 242 9.06 5.42 -14.18
CA VAL A 242 9.53 4.33 -15.05
C VAL A 242 11.02 4.46 -15.34
N GLU A 243 11.50 5.68 -15.61
CA GLU A 243 12.93 5.93 -15.82
C GLU A 243 13.77 5.55 -14.60
N ARG A 244 13.29 5.80 -13.38
CA ARG A 244 14.04 5.50 -12.14
C ARG A 244 14.01 4.03 -11.72
N ILE A 245 13.07 3.24 -12.23
CA ILE A 245 13.06 1.78 -12.01
C ILE A 245 13.73 1.00 -13.15
N TRP A 246 13.71 1.53 -14.37
CA TRP A 246 14.36 0.91 -15.53
C TRP A 246 15.84 1.28 -15.61
N ASN A 247 16.15 2.57 -15.48
CA ASN A 247 17.50 3.12 -15.44
C ASN A 247 17.83 3.54 -14.00
N VAL A 248 18.02 2.56 -13.12
CA VAL A 248 18.25 2.79 -11.69
C VAL A 248 19.42 3.73 -11.37
N ASP A 249 20.45 3.76 -12.22
CA ASP A 249 21.50 4.77 -12.19
C ASP A 249 21.05 6.04 -12.91
N LYS A 250 20.98 7.17 -12.19
CA LYS A 250 20.71 8.47 -12.82
C LYS A 250 21.91 8.84 -13.68
N LYS A 251 21.72 8.83 -15.01
CA LYS A 251 22.79 9.06 -16.01
C LYS A 251 22.75 10.45 -16.64
N VAL A 252 21.60 11.11 -16.60
CA VAL A 252 21.38 12.43 -17.19
C VAL A 252 20.65 13.33 -16.21
N GLU A 253 20.83 14.63 -16.37
CA GLU A 253 20.09 15.62 -15.61
C GLU A 253 18.60 15.61 -15.96
N PHE A 254 17.78 16.07 -15.02
CA PHE A 254 16.33 16.03 -15.13
C PHE A 254 15.84 16.72 -16.41
N ASP A 255 16.33 17.92 -16.72
CA ASP A 255 15.89 18.68 -17.91
C ASP A 255 16.12 17.90 -19.21
N VAL A 256 17.28 17.24 -19.34
CA VAL A 256 17.62 16.43 -20.53
C VAL A 256 16.69 15.22 -20.67
N PHE A 257 16.33 14.60 -19.55
CA PHE A 257 15.33 13.53 -19.52
C PHE A 257 13.94 14.08 -19.86
N PHE A 258 13.55 15.20 -19.25
CA PHE A 258 12.20 15.74 -19.31
C PHE A 258 11.86 16.33 -20.69
N GLU A 259 12.85 16.83 -21.44
CA GLU A 259 12.71 17.13 -22.86
C GLU A 259 12.23 15.92 -23.68
N LYS A 260 12.73 14.71 -23.37
CA LYS A 260 12.29 13.48 -24.05
C LYS A 260 10.86 13.12 -23.65
N VAL A 261 10.52 13.25 -22.36
CA VAL A 261 9.16 13.06 -21.87
C VAL A 261 8.20 14.00 -22.60
N ASN A 262 8.53 15.29 -22.74
CA ASN A 262 7.71 16.26 -23.46
C ASN A 262 7.51 15.89 -24.93
N LYS A 263 8.53 15.35 -25.61
CA LYS A 263 8.39 14.85 -26.99
C LYS A 263 7.42 13.67 -27.08
N THR A 264 7.52 12.70 -26.16
CA THR A 264 6.61 11.55 -26.14
C THR A 264 5.19 11.93 -25.70
N ASP A 265 5.04 12.97 -24.88
CA ASP A 265 3.76 13.47 -24.41
C ASP A 265 2.91 14.11 -25.54
N ILE A 266 3.56 14.71 -26.54
CA ILE A 266 2.90 15.17 -27.76
C ILE A 266 2.26 13.99 -28.49
N VAL A 267 3.00 12.90 -28.67
CA VAL A 267 2.50 11.68 -29.32
C VAL A 267 1.37 11.04 -28.50
N LEU A 268 1.52 10.95 -27.18
CA LEU A 268 0.45 10.48 -26.28
C LEU A 268 -0.82 11.30 -26.51
N SER A 269 -0.70 12.64 -26.55
CA SER A 269 -1.84 13.53 -26.78
C SER A 269 -2.62 13.23 -28.05
N GLU A 270 -1.91 12.91 -29.14
CA GLU A 270 -2.51 12.58 -30.41
C GLU A 270 -3.21 11.22 -30.37
N ILE A 271 -2.61 10.24 -29.71
CA ILE A 271 -3.18 8.89 -29.56
C ILE A 271 -4.48 8.91 -28.75
N ILE A 272 -4.48 9.58 -27.61
CA ILE A 272 -5.64 9.57 -26.70
C ILE A 272 -6.60 10.74 -26.95
N SER A 273 -6.27 11.64 -27.89
CA SER A 273 -7.02 12.88 -28.16
C SER A 273 -7.26 13.75 -26.91
N ASP A 274 -6.32 13.70 -25.95
CA ASP A 274 -6.40 14.43 -24.69
C ASP A 274 -5.05 15.06 -24.34
N LYS A 275 -5.07 16.35 -24.04
CA LYS A 275 -3.91 17.17 -23.62
C LYS A 275 -3.99 17.56 -22.16
N SER A 276 -5.00 17.08 -21.44
CA SER A 276 -5.22 17.35 -20.04
C SER A 276 -3.99 16.93 -19.24
N GLN A 277 -3.62 17.82 -18.33
CA GLN A 277 -2.60 17.65 -17.34
C GLN A 277 -3.16 18.28 -16.09
N ASP A 278 -3.03 17.62 -14.94
CA ASP A 278 -3.45 18.25 -13.71
C ASP A 278 -2.64 19.52 -13.44
N SER A 279 -3.30 20.55 -12.88
CA SER A 279 -2.65 21.82 -12.56
C SER A 279 -1.51 21.68 -11.55
N LEU A 280 -1.41 20.54 -10.87
CA LEU A 280 -0.44 20.24 -9.83
C LEU A 280 0.85 19.59 -10.38
N LEU A 281 0.97 19.40 -11.70
CA LEU A 281 2.23 19.00 -12.31
C LEU A 281 3.31 20.08 -12.16
N ILE A 282 2.90 21.33 -12.04
CA ILE A 282 3.78 22.50 -12.10
C ILE A 282 3.48 23.36 -10.88
N GLY A 283 4.47 23.47 -9.98
CA GLY A 283 4.49 24.54 -8.98
C GLY A 283 4.32 24.13 -7.53
N PHE A 284 4.13 22.84 -7.18
CA PHE A 284 4.34 22.43 -5.79
C PHE A 284 4.63 20.93 -5.59
N ASN A 285 5.33 20.61 -4.49
CA ASN A 285 5.38 19.27 -3.91
C ASN A 285 4.57 19.23 -2.62
N ILE A 286 4.14 18.03 -2.20
CA ILE A 286 3.54 17.85 -0.87
C ILE A 286 4.63 17.54 0.15
N ILE A 287 4.72 18.41 1.17
CA ILE A 287 5.55 18.24 2.36
C ILE A 287 4.66 18.17 3.60
N GLY A 288 5.24 17.91 4.77
CA GLY A 288 4.51 17.93 6.04
C GLY A 288 4.82 19.18 6.87
N ASP A 289 3.81 19.75 7.52
CA ASP A 289 3.99 20.82 8.50
C ASP A 289 4.62 20.29 9.82
N ALA A 290 4.82 21.19 10.79
CA ALA A 290 5.37 20.83 12.10
C ALA A 290 4.52 19.81 12.88
N LYS A 291 3.25 19.64 12.51
CA LYS A 291 2.27 18.71 13.11
C LYS A 291 2.09 17.44 12.28
N GLY A 292 2.73 17.32 11.12
CA GLY A 292 2.58 16.16 10.22
C GLY A 292 1.45 16.28 9.20
N ASN A 293 0.78 17.43 9.10
CA ASN A 293 -0.28 17.62 8.11
C ASN A 293 0.34 17.91 6.73
N PRO A 294 -0.21 17.36 5.65
CA PRO A 294 0.27 17.63 4.31
C PRO A 294 0.01 19.09 3.93
N ILE A 295 1.03 19.77 3.42
CA ILE A 295 0.97 21.14 2.90
C ILE A 295 1.67 21.22 1.54
N ARG A 296 1.31 22.23 0.73
CA ARG A 296 1.95 22.50 -0.56
C ARG A 296 3.21 23.33 -0.35
N GLU A 297 4.33 22.83 -0.85
CA GLU A 297 5.59 23.56 -0.99
C GLU A 297 5.70 24.09 -2.42
N PRO A 298 5.67 25.40 -2.66
CA PRO A 298 5.87 25.95 -4.00
C PRO A 298 7.19 25.48 -4.62
N LEU A 299 7.15 25.09 -5.89
CA LEU A 299 8.37 24.88 -6.68
C LEU A 299 8.70 26.21 -7.34
N ASP A 300 9.90 26.73 -7.06
CA ASP A 300 10.44 27.97 -7.64
C ASP A 300 10.58 27.89 -9.17
#